data_AF-A0A3S2C7Q1-F1
#
_entry.id   AF-A0A3S2C7Q1-F1
#
_cell.length_a   1.000
_cell.length_b   1.000
_cell.length_c   1.000
_cell.angle_alpha   90.00
_cell.angle_beta   90.00
_cell.angle_gamma   90.00
#
_symmetry.space_group_name_H-M   'P 1'
#
loop_
_entity.id
_entity.type
_entity.pdbx_description
1 polymer ?
#
loop_
_entity_poly.entity_id
_entity_poly.type
_entity_poly.pdbx_seq_one_letter_code
_entity_poly.pdbx_strand_id
1 'polypeptide(L)' 'ADLTVLDRASFTARFGLPAGAPTDLRFAAVVFSVRRADVTSRLLAANSIQHDIAGNDIVVQPAPGQGAAFIFREIP' A
#
# COMPACT_ATOMS: atom_id res chain seq x y z
N ALA A 1 14.39 -1.30 9.37
CA ALA A 1 13.17 -1.82 8.73
C ALA A 1 12.20 -2.13 9.85
N ASP A 2 11.04 -1.50 9.84
CA ASP A 2 10.07 -1.59 10.94
C ASP A 2 8.93 -2.54 10.58
N LEU A 3 8.47 -3.31 11.57
CA LEU A 3 7.29 -4.16 11.43
C LEU A 3 6.18 -3.56 12.31
N THR A 4 4.98 -3.43 11.74
CA THR A 4 3.80 -3.00 12.47
C THR A 4 2.71 -4.05 12.29
N VAL A 5 2.06 -4.44 13.38
CA VAL A 5 0.88 -5.30 13.36
C VAL A 5 -0.35 -4.42 13.48
N LEU A 6 -1.28 -4.58 12.54
CA LEU A 6 -2.58 -3.90 12.54
C LEU A 6 -3.68 -4.97 12.60
N ASP A 7 -4.73 -4.70 13.36
CA ASP A 7 -5.97 -5.44 13.18
C ASP A 7 -6.61 -5.10 11.82
N ARG A 8 -7.58 -5.91 11.42
CA ARG A 8 -8.28 -5.78 10.13
C ARG A 8 -8.87 -4.38 9.93
N ALA A 9 -9.55 -3.84 10.94
CA ALA A 9 -10.26 -2.57 10.81
C ALA A 9 -9.26 -1.42 10.67
N SER A 10 -8.19 -1.43 11.46
CA SER A 10 -7.10 -0.46 11.37
C SER A 10 -6.39 -0.51 10.02
N PHE A 11 -6.16 -1.70 9.45
CA PHE A 11 -5.58 -1.85 8.12
C PHE A 11 -6.47 -1.24 7.02
N THR A 12 -7.76 -1.57 7.02
CA THR A 12 -8.72 -1.03 6.04
C THR A 12 -8.86 0.48 6.17
N ALA A 13 -8.97 1.01 7.38
CA ALA A 13 -9.10 2.44 7.62
C ALA A 13 -7.87 3.21 7.13
N ARG A 14 -6.67 2.63 7.27
CA ARG A 14 -5.41 3.29 6.91
C ARG A 14 -5.14 3.27 5.41
N PHE A 15 -5.40 2.15 4.74
CA PHE A 15 -4.96 1.94 3.35
C PHE A 15 -6.13 1.84 2.35
N GLY A 16 -7.38 1.88 2.80
CA GLY A 16 -8.55 1.69 1.93
C GLY A 16 -8.68 0.28 1.35
N LEU A 17 -7.91 -0.67 1.87
CA LEU A 17 -7.81 -2.04 1.37
C LEU A 17 -8.47 -3.03 2.31
N PRO A 18 -9.26 -4.00 1.83
CA PRO A 18 -9.71 -5.09 2.68
C PRO A 18 -8.51 -5.97 3.08
N ALA A 19 -8.37 -6.30 4.37
CA ALA A 19 -7.31 -7.22 4.82
C ALA A 19 -7.47 -8.69 4.33
N GLY A 20 -8.48 -8.98 3.50
CA GLY A 20 -8.82 -10.30 2.93
C GLY A 20 -9.45 -11.29 3.92
N ALA A 21 -9.38 -12.61 3.76
CA ALA A 21 -10.02 -13.56 4.72
C ALA A 21 -9.36 -13.53 6.12
N PRO A 22 -10.07 -13.87 7.22
CA PRO A 22 -9.45 -14.00 8.54
C PRO A 22 -8.32 -15.04 8.55
N THR A 23 -7.20 -14.70 9.19
CA THR A 23 -6.03 -15.55 9.44
C THR A 23 -5.35 -15.08 10.72
N ASP A 24 -4.49 -15.89 11.34
CA ASP A 24 -3.76 -15.49 12.56
C ASP A 24 -2.89 -14.25 12.32
N LEU A 25 -2.01 -14.33 11.31
CA LEU A 25 -1.19 -13.21 10.85
C LEU A 25 -1.08 -13.24 9.33
N ARG A 26 -1.08 -12.05 8.72
CA ARG A 26 -0.95 -11.88 7.28
C ARG A 26 0.08 -10.82 6.97
N PHE A 27 0.98 -11.13 6.04
CA PHE A 27 1.78 -10.12 5.37
C PHE A 27 0.88 -9.35 4.40
N ALA A 28 0.42 -8.17 4.80
CA ALA A 28 -0.66 -7.47 4.10
C ALA A 28 -0.16 -6.37 3.16
N ALA A 29 0.93 -5.68 3.51
CA ALA A 29 1.46 -4.60 2.69
C ALA A 29 2.95 -4.32 2.94
N VAL A 30 3.59 -3.73 1.94
CA VAL A 30 4.92 -3.10 2.03
C VAL A 30 4.76 -1.60 1.85
N VAL A 31 5.30 -0.83 2.79
CA VAL A 31 5.29 0.64 2.72
C VAL A 31 6.69 1.15 2.36
N PHE A 32 6.81 1.75 1.18
CA PHE A 32 8.00 2.40 0.68
C PHE A 32 7.96 3.89 1.03
N SER A 33 9.00 4.40 1.68
CA SER A 33 9.15 5.84 1.86
C SER A 33 9.71 6.46 0.59
N VAL A 34 9.06 7.51 0.07
CA VAL A 34 9.47 8.24 -1.14
C VAL A 34 9.62 9.73 -0.82
N ARG A 35 10.52 10.41 -1.53
CA ARG A 35 10.71 11.87 -1.37
C ARG A 35 9.64 12.71 -2.06
N ARG A 36 9.02 12.16 -3.10
CA ARG A 36 8.10 12.86 -4.00
C ARG A 36 7.00 11.93 -4.51
N ALA A 37 5.82 12.00 -3.90
CA ALA A 37 4.67 11.20 -4.32
C ALA A 37 4.25 11.53 -5.75
N ASP A 38 4.31 12.80 -6.16
CA ASP A 38 3.95 13.21 -7.51
C ASP A 38 4.81 12.54 -8.59
N VAL A 39 6.12 12.40 -8.34
CA VAL A 39 7.05 11.69 -9.24
C VAL A 39 6.75 10.20 -9.26
N THR A 40 6.51 9.60 -8.09
CA THR A 40 6.16 8.17 -7.99
C THR A 40 4.87 7.83 -8.72
N SER A 41 3.80 8.63 -8.53
CA SER A 41 2.51 8.43 -9.22
C SER A 41 2.67 8.51 -10.75
N ARG A 42 3.43 9.49 -11.24
CA ARG A 42 3.72 9.61 -12.69
C ARG A 42 4.47 8.40 -13.23
N LEU A 43 5.45 7.88 -12.49
CA LEU A 43 6.18 6.68 -12.90
C LEU A 43 5.28 5.43 -12.94
N LEU A 44 4.41 5.26 -11.95
CA LEU A 44 3.43 4.16 -11.96
C LEU A 44 2.49 4.26 -13.16
N ALA A 45 1.93 5.45 -13.42
CA ALA A 45 1.07 5.69 -14.57
C ALA A 45 1.78 5.45 -15.91
N ALA A 46 3.03 5.92 -16.05
CA ALA A 46 3.83 5.72 -17.26
C ALA A 46 4.12 4.24 -17.56
N ASN A 47 4.05 3.36 -16.55
CA ASN A 47 4.21 1.92 -16.68
C ASN A 47 2.89 1.15 -16.65
N SER A 48 1.75 1.84 -16.83
CA SER A 48 0.40 1.25 -16.81
C SER A 48 0.07 0.52 -15.50
N ILE A 49 0.67 0.95 -14.38
CA ILE A 49 0.38 0.42 -13.05
C ILE A 49 -0.77 1.22 -12.46
N GLN A 50 -1.94 0.58 -12.37
CA GLN A 50 -3.09 1.15 -11.68
C GLN A 50 -2.77 1.35 -10.21
N HIS A 51 -3.09 2.54 -9.71
CA HIS A 51 -2.88 2.93 -8.32
C HIS A 51 -3.95 3.90 -7.86
N ASP A 52 -4.25 3.86 -6.57
CA ASP A 52 -5.16 4.78 -5.89
C ASP A 52 -4.34 5.78 -5.05
N ILE A 53 -4.87 6.98 -4.83
CA ILE A 53 -4.27 7.98 -3.94
C ILE A 53 -5.16 8.12 -2.71
N ALA A 54 -4.60 7.81 -1.54
CA ALA A 54 -5.29 7.87 -0.25
C ALA A 54 -4.51 8.78 0.72
N GLY A 55 -4.88 10.06 0.74
CA GLY A 55 -4.14 11.06 1.52
C GLY A 55 -2.71 11.22 1.00
N ASN A 56 -1.72 10.88 1.83
CA ASN A 56 -0.29 10.96 1.50
C ASN A 56 0.32 9.63 0.99
N ASP A 57 -0.54 8.62 0.82
CA ASP A 57 -0.15 7.29 0.37
C ASP A 57 -0.64 7.05 -1.06
N ILE A 58 0.24 6.50 -1.91
CA ILE A 58 -0.13 5.91 -3.20
C ILE A 58 -0.24 4.40 -3.00
N VAL A 59 -1.40 3.83 -3.26
CA VAL A 59 -1.71 2.43 -3.01
C VAL A 59 -1.79 1.67 -4.32
N VAL A 60 -0.92 0.68 -4.49
CA VAL A 60 -1.00 -0.32 -5.56
C VAL A 60 -1.61 -1.58 -4.99
N GLN A 61 -2.76 -1.95 -5.55
CA GLN A 61 -3.51 -3.14 -5.17
C GLN A 61 -2.66 -4.40 -5.39
N PRO A 62 -2.75 -5.43 -4.52
CA PRO A 62 -2.04 -6.68 -4.72
C PRO A 62 -2.53 -7.37 -6.00
N ALA A 63 -1.61 -7.72 -6.90
CA ALA A 63 -1.93 -8.59 -8.02
C ALA A 63 -2.13 -10.05 -7.53
N PRO A 64 -2.90 -10.89 -8.26
CA PRO A 64 -2.99 -12.31 -7.96
C PRO A 64 -1.60 -12.96 -7.81
N GLY A 65 -1.34 -13.62 -6.69
CA GLY A 65 -0.05 -14.26 -6.38
C GLY A 65 1.00 -13.35 -5.71
N GLN A 66 0.80 -12.04 -5.65
CA GLN A 66 1.75 -11.09 -5.02
C GLN A 66 1.63 -11.05 -3.50
N GLY A 67 0.44 -11.37 -2.96
CA GLY A 67 0.19 -11.59 -1.53
C GLY A 67 0.12 -10.32 -0.67
N ALA A 68 0.68 -9.19 -1.11
CA ALA A 68 0.68 -7.93 -0.36
C ALA A 68 0.53 -6.71 -1.27
N ALA A 69 -0.08 -5.66 -0.74
CA ALA A 69 -0.18 -4.37 -1.40
C ALA A 69 1.16 -3.62 -1.34
N PHE A 70 1.45 -2.80 -2.35
CA PHE A 70 2.59 -1.90 -2.33
C PHE A 70 2.10 -0.47 -2.12
N ILE A 71 2.64 0.19 -1.10
CA ILE A 71 2.20 1.51 -0.68
C ILE A 71 3.40 2.43 -0.72
N PHE A 72 3.29 3.58 -1.38
CA PHE A 72 4.34 4.58 -1.43
C PHE A 72 3.90 5.79 -0.62
N ARG A 73 4.66 6.13 0.42
CA ARG A 73 4.37 7.21 1.34
C ARG A 73 5.39 8.33 1.19
N GLU A 74 4.92 9.54 0.94
CA GLU A 74 5.80 10.70 0.93
C GLU A 74 6.31 11.00 2.34
N ILE A 75 7.62 11.22 2.47
CA ILE A 75 8.24 11.69 3.72
C ILE A 75 8.71 13.15 3.56
N PRO A 76 8.65 13.97 4.61
CA PRO A 76 9.18 15.33 4.61
C PRO A 76 10.67 15.39 4.22
#